data_AF-A0AAD6XMR6-F1
#
_entry.id   AF-A0AAD6XMR6-F1
#
_cell.length_a   1.000
_cell.length_b   1.000
_cell.length_c   1.000
_cell.angle_alpha   90.00
_cell.angle_beta   90.00
_cell.angle_gamma   90.00
#
_symmetry.space_group_name_H-M   'P 1'
#
loop_
_entity.id
_entity.type
_entity.pdbx_description
1 polymer ?
#
loop_
_entity_poly.entity_id
_entity_poly.type
_entity_poly.pdbx_seq_one_letter_code
_entity_poly.pdbx_strand_id
1 'polypeptide(L)'
;IPESCDDIGLDGKTKDPSISRDSYSHAQKLRASATYGFGRLNGLGSRPWQKSELTGEMVGNPSVSEDVSRYMVSLRKRKVRAGEVATSARAVTPEIIERLYHYNNRPEIAEIKPVERRNRNAPVDINKWGGGRTR
;
A
#
# COMPACT_ATOMS: atom_id res chain seq x y z
N ILE A 1 -12.76 19.73 3.58
CA ILE A 1 -13.13 18.54 4.39
C ILE A 1 -13.49 17.41 3.42
N PRO A 2 -12.58 16.47 3.11
CA PRO A 2 -12.73 15.45 2.06
C PRO A 2 -13.63 14.25 2.45
N GLU A 3 -14.60 14.42 3.34
CA GLU A 3 -15.24 13.30 4.03
C GLU A 3 -16.34 12.58 3.24
N SER A 4 -16.89 13.17 2.17
CA SER A 4 -18.05 12.64 1.44
C SER A 4 -17.81 12.32 -0.04
N CYS A 5 -16.60 12.48 -0.58
CA CYS A 5 -16.37 12.39 -2.04
C CYS A 5 -16.78 11.03 -2.64
N ASP A 6 -16.66 9.94 -1.89
CA ASP A 6 -17.06 8.60 -2.36
C ASP A 6 -18.58 8.37 -2.34
N ASP A 7 -19.29 9.13 -1.50
CA ASP A 7 -20.74 9.06 -1.36
C ASP A 7 -21.44 9.94 -2.39
N ILE A 8 -20.70 10.76 -3.13
CA ILE A 8 -21.24 11.65 -4.17
C ILE A 8 -20.91 11.04 -5.54
N GLY A 9 -21.92 10.97 -6.42
CA GLY A 9 -21.80 10.58 -7.82
C GLY A 9 -21.18 11.68 -8.67
N LEU A 10 -20.85 11.36 -9.93
CA LEU A 10 -20.34 12.36 -10.88
C LEU A 10 -21.37 13.45 -11.21
N ASP A 11 -22.65 13.16 -10.97
CA ASP A 11 -23.77 14.09 -11.10
C ASP A 11 -23.95 14.99 -9.86
N GLY A 12 -23.08 14.87 -8.85
CA GLY A 12 -23.17 15.62 -7.61
C GLY A 12 -24.23 15.12 -6.63
N LYS A 13 -24.95 14.05 -6.96
CA LYS A 13 -25.97 13.47 -6.06
C LYS A 13 -25.35 12.43 -5.14
N THR A 14 -25.92 12.27 -3.94
CA THR A 14 -25.51 11.19 -3.06
C THR A 14 -25.90 9.84 -3.66
N LYS A 15 -24.94 8.92 -3.74
CA LYS A 15 -25.17 7.54 -4.19
C LYS A 15 -26.15 6.86 -3.24
N ASP A 16 -27.11 6.15 -3.83
CA ASP A 16 -28.07 5.37 -3.06
C ASP A 16 -27.35 4.36 -2.15
N PRO A 17 -27.79 4.15 -0.90
CA PRO A 17 -27.19 3.18 0.01
C PRO A 17 -27.10 1.76 -0.54
N SER A 18 -28.02 1.38 -1.45
CA SER A 18 -28.05 0.07 -2.12
C SER A 18 -26.93 -0.13 -3.14
N ILE A 19 -26.28 0.95 -3.57
CA ILE A 19 -25.16 0.87 -4.52
C ILE A 19 -23.90 0.45 -3.77
N SER A 20 -23.31 -0.66 -4.21
CA SER A 20 -22.02 -1.13 -3.71
C SER A 20 -20.95 -0.05 -3.94
N ARG A 21 -20.30 0.39 -2.87
CA ARG A 21 -19.19 1.35 -2.94
C ARG A 21 -17.89 0.59 -3.23
N ASP A 22 -17.06 1.14 -4.12
CA ASP A 22 -15.76 0.56 -4.44
C ASP A 22 -14.85 0.42 -3.20
N SER A 23 -14.00 -0.60 -3.21
CA SER A 23 -13.08 -0.89 -2.09
C SER A 23 -11.92 0.10 -2.03
N TYR A 24 -11.26 0.18 -0.86
CA TYR A 24 -10.00 0.95 -0.76
C TYR A 24 -8.95 0.43 -1.74
N SER A 25 -8.90 -0.90 -1.97
CA SER A 25 -7.99 -1.50 -2.96
C SER A 25 -8.25 -0.98 -4.37
N HIS A 26 -9.51 -0.78 -4.75
CA HIS A 26 -9.87 -0.20 -6.04
C HIS A 26 -9.32 1.23 -6.18
N ALA A 27 -9.53 2.07 -5.16
CA ALA A 27 -8.97 3.42 -5.13
C ALA A 27 -7.43 3.45 -5.18
N GLN A 28 -6.76 2.50 -4.52
CA GLN A 28 -5.30 2.37 -4.61
C GLN A 28 -4.83 2.07 -6.04
N LYS A 29 -5.52 1.17 -6.74
CA LYS A 29 -5.20 0.84 -8.13
C LYS A 29 -5.40 2.05 -9.05
N LEU A 30 -6.54 2.76 -8.91
CA LEU A 30 -6.80 3.98 -9.66
C LEU A 30 -5.72 5.04 -9.42
N ARG A 31 -5.34 5.28 -8.16
CA ARG A 31 -4.27 6.23 -7.82
C ARG A 31 -2.94 5.80 -8.41
N ALA A 32 -2.58 4.52 -8.35
CA ALA A 32 -1.34 4.00 -8.92
C ALA A 32 -1.30 4.19 -10.45
N SER A 33 -2.41 3.88 -11.14
CA SER A 33 -2.55 4.10 -12.58
C SER A 33 -2.42 5.58 -12.95
N ALA A 34 -3.06 6.49 -12.19
CA ALA A 34 -2.94 7.93 -12.41
C ALA A 34 -1.50 8.42 -12.17
N THR A 35 -0.84 7.95 -11.10
CA THR A 35 0.57 8.29 -10.83
C THR A 35 1.49 7.83 -11.95
N TYR A 36 1.26 6.65 -12.49
CA TYR A 36 2.01 6.17 -13.65
C TYR A 36 1.72 7.02 -14.89
N GLY A 37 0.45 7.31 -15.18
CA GLY A 37 0.06 8.15 -16.32
C GLY A 37 0.73 9.53 -16.27
N PHE A 38 0.45 10.29 -15.22
CA PHE A 38 1.02 11.63 -15.06
C PHE A 38 2.56 11.61 -14.95
N GLY A 39 3.11 10.65 -14.22
CA GLY A 39 4.54 10.58 -13.97
C GLY A 39 5.34 10.17 -15.20
N ARG A 40 4.93 9.07 -15.85
CA ARG A 40 5.66 8.42 -16.95
C ARG A 40 5.22 8.88 -18.32
N LEU A 41 3.91 8.99 -18.57
CA LEU A 41 3.40 9.34 -19.90
C LEU A 41 3.41 10.84 -20.14
N ASN A 42 3.04 11.64 -19.13
CA ASN A 42 3.07 13.11 -19.22
C ASN A 42 4.39 13.73 -18.76
N GLY A 43 5.35 12.93 -18.28
CA GLY A 43 6.66 13.42 -17.85
C GLY A 43 6.64 14.32 -16.61
N LEU A 44 5.54 14.37 -15.85
CA LEU A 44 5.42 15.21 -14.65
C LEU A 44 6.19 14.64 -13.44
N GLY A 45 6.70 13.41 -13.57
CA GLY A 45 7.50 12.72 -12.57
C GLY A 45 6.75 12.52 -11.24
N SER A 46 7.53 12.62 -10.16
CA SER A 46 7.06 12.41 -8.78
C SER A 46 6.92 13.71 -7.98
N ARG A 47 7.03 14.88 -8.64
CA ARG A 47 6.91 16.17 -7.94
C ARG A 47 5.45 16.36 -7.47
N PRO A 48 5.20 16.70 -6.19
CA PRO A 48 3.85 17.01 -5.73
C PRO A 48 3.23 18.16 -6.52
N TRP A 49 1.93 18.04 -6.80
CA TRP A 49 1.12 19.11 -7.38
C TRP A 49 1.16 20.34 -6.47
N GLN A 50 1.70 21.44 -6.98
CA GLN A 50 1.88 22.67 -6.23
C GLN A 50 1.85 23.88 -7.17
N LYS A 51 1.56 25.05 -6.62
CA LYS A 51 1.63 26.30 -7.38
C LYS A 51 3.09 26.72 -7.49
N SER A 52 3.55 26.98 -8.72
CA SER A 52 4.87 27.54 -9.00
C SER A 52 4.93 28.97 -8.48
N GLU A 53 5.93 29.29 -7.65
CA GLU A 53 6.13 30.66 -7.16
C GLU A 53 6.58 31.62 -8.27
N LEU A 54 7.28 31.11 -9.29
CA LEU A 54 7.78 31.90 -10.41
C LEU A 54 6.70 32.24 -11.44
N THR A 55 5.88 31.26 -11.80
CA THR A 55 4.90 31.41 -12.89
C THR A 55 3.47 31.55 -12.41
N GLY A 56 3.18 31.22 -11.14
CA GLY A 56 1.83 31.17 -10.60
C GLY A 56 0.99 29.99 -11.10
N GLU A 57 1.52 29.16 -11.99
CA GLU A 57 0.81 28.00 -12.55
C GLU A 57 0.91 26.77 -11.65
N MET A 58 -0.07 25.88 -11.74
CA MET A 58 -0.02 24.59 -11.04
C MET A 58 0.89 23.62 -11.80
N VAL A 59 1.84 23.03 -11.08
CA VAL A 59 2.87 22.18 -11.65
C VAL A 59 3.12 20.94 -10.78
N GLY A 60 3.60 19.87 -11.41
CA GLY A 60 3.86 18.57 -10.76
C GLY A 60 2.80 17.53 -11.12
N ASN A 61 2.70 16.47 -10.33
CA ASN A 61 1.80 15.35 -10.57
C ASN A 61 0.57 15.44 -9.65
N PRO A 62 -0.65 15.60 -10.20
CA PRO A 62 -1.89 15.70 -9.42
C PRO A 62 -2.14 14.50 -8.48
N SER A 63 -1.75 13.29 -8.86
CA SER A 63 -2.04 12.07 -8.09
C SER A 63 -1.17 11.90 -6.83
N VAL A 64 -0.05 12.65 -6.77
CA VAL A 64 0.86 12.69 -5.61
C VAL A 64 0.72 14.00 -4.83
N SER A 65 -0.34 14.77 -5.10
CA SER A 65 -0.71 15.95 -4.31
C SER A 65 -0.96 15.61 -2.84
N GLU A 66 -0.83 16.63 -1.99
CA GLU A 66 -1.12 16.49 -0.57
C GLU A 66 -2.60 16.18 -0.34
N ASP A 67 -3.50 16.81 -1.09
CA ASP A 67 -4.95 16.62 -0.94
C ASP A 67 -5.39 15.20 -1.31
N VAL A 68 -4.88 14.63 -2.40
CA VAL A 68 -5.14 13.22 -2.76
C VAL A 68 -4.55 12.29 -1.69
N SER A 69 -3.39 12.62 -1.13
CA SER A 69 -2.79 11.82 -0.05
C SER A 69 -3.64 11.83 1.22
N ARG A 70 -4.10 13.01 1.65
CA ARG A 70 -5.03 13.17 2.79
C ARG A 70 -6.33 12.41 2.55
N TYR A 71 -6.88 12.51 1.33
CA TYR A 71 -8.06 11.77 0.91
C TYR A 71 -7.88 10.26 1.04
N MET A 72 -6.77 9.71 0.52
CA MET A 72 -6.52 8.26 0.61
C MET A 72 -6.41 7.77 2.05
N VAL A 73 -5.81 8.57 2.94
CA VAL A 73 -5.72 8.23 4.37
C VAL A 73 -7.10 8.24 5.04
N SER A 74 -7.93 9.26 4.77
CA SER A 74 -9.29 9.33 5.32
C SER A 74 -10.17 8.21 4.77
N LEU A 75 -10.07 7.93 3.47
CA LEU A 75 -10.77 6.84 2.81
C LEU A 75 -10.45 5.49 3.45
N ARG A 76 -9.16 5.19 3.65
CA ARG A 76 -8.72 3.95 4.32
C ARG A 76 -9.38 3.79 5.69
N LYS A 77 -9.37 4.84 6.51
CA LYS A 77 -9.99 4.81 7.85
C LYS A 77 -11.50 4.56 7.77
N ARG A 78 -12.21 5.22 6.85
CA ARG A 78 -13.66 5.04 6.66
C ARG A 78 -13.99 3.61 6.23
N LYS A 79 -13.27 3.07 5.26
CA LYS A 79 -13.47 1.70 4.78
C LYS A 79 -13.21 0.65 5.86
N VAL A 80 -12.15 0.83 6.65
CA VAL A 80 -11.87 -0.04 7.81
C VAL A 80 -13.00 0.03 8.85
N ARG A 81 -13.52 1.23 9.16
CA ARG A 81 -14.68 1.39 10.05
C ARG A 81 -15.95 0.72 9.51
N ALA A 82 -16.12 0.73 8.19
CA ALA A 82 -17.21 0.03 7.51
C ALA A 82 -17.02 -1.50 7.42
N GLY A 83 -15.97 -2.05 8.04
CA GLY A 83 -15.70 -3.49 8.07
C GLY A 83 -14.86 -4.00 6.90
N GLU A 84 -14.31 -3.13 6.05
CA GLU A 84 -13.35 -3.55 5.02
C GLU A 84 -12.06 -4.02 5.71
N VAL A 85 -11.86 -5.34 5.75
CA VAL A 85 -10.66 -5.95 6.32
C VAL A 85 -9.51 -5.82 5.33
N ALA A 86 -8.36 -5.36 5.81
CA ALA A 86 -7.14 -5.29 4.99
C ALA A 86 -6.80 -6.66 4.39
N THR A 87 -6.59 -6.72 3.08
CA THR A 87 -6.32 -7.96 2.34
C THR A 87 -5.13 -8.75 2.92
N SER A 88 -4.10 -8.05 3.40
CA SER A 88 -2.91 -8.66 4.01
C SER A 88 -3.20 -9.37 5.34
N ALA A 89 -4.18 -8.90 6.12
CA ALA A 89 -4.54 -9.51 7.39
C ALA A 89 -5.26 -10.86 7.19
N ARG A 90 -5.94 -11.04 6.04
CA ARG A 90 -6.54 -12.34 5.67
C ARG A 90 -5.51 -13.36 5.16
N ALA A 91 -4.34 -12.90 4.70
CA ALA A 91 -3.30 -13.78 4.19
C ALA A 91 -2.51 -14.49 5.30
N VAL A 92 -2.55 -13.98 6.53
CA VAL A 92 -1.88 -14.55 7.69
C VAL A 92 -2.94 -14.99 8.68
N THR A 93 -3.26 -16.28 8.68
CA THR A 93 -4.24 -16.87 9.60
C THR A 93 -3.56 -17.30 10.91
N PRO A 94 -4.30 -17.51 12.00
CA PRO A 94 -3.75 -18.05 13.24
C PRO A 94 -2.98 -19.36 13.02
N GLU A 95 -3.47 -20.24 12.14
CA GLU A 95 -2.80 -21.50 11.79
C GLU A 95 -1.46 -21.26 11.07
N ILE A 96 -1.35 -20.22 10.25
CA ILE A 96 -0.08 -19.83 9.62
C ILE A 96 0.91 -19.35 10.68
N ILE A 97 0.45 -18.58 11.68
CA ILE A 97 1.28 -18.11 12.79
C ILE A 97 1.74 -19.29 13.67
N GLU A 98 0.84 -20.23 13.96
CA GLU A 98 1.16 -21.45 14.72
C GLU A 98 2.21 -22.32 13.99
N ARG A 99 2.02 -22.54 12.69
CA ARG A 99 3.01 -23.26 11.86
C ARG A 99 4.36 -22.55 11.84
N LEU A 100 4.35 -21.22 11.76
CA LEU A 100 5.56 -20.40 11.82
C LEU A 100 6.28 -20.55 13.18
N TYR A 101 5.52 -20.56 14.28
CA TYR A 101 6.04 -20.78 15.62
C TYR A 101 6.70 -22.16 15.73
N HIS A 102 6.03 -23.24 15.31
CA HIS A 102 6.61 -24.58 15.34
C HIS A 102 7.83 -24.72 14.43
N TYR A 103 7.82 -24.08 13.26
CA TYR A 103 8.97 -24.07 12.35
C TYR A 103 10.20 -23.40 12.99
N ASN A 104 10.03 -22.23 13.58
CA ASN A 104 11.13 -21.48 14.19
C ASN A 104 11.70 -22.15 15.45
N ASN A 105 10.88 -22.94 16.16
CA ASN A 105 11.32 -23.69 17.35
C ASN A 105 11.91 -25.08 17.04
N ARG A 106 12.11 -25.43 15.76
CA ARG A 106 12.86 -26.64 15.41
C ARG A 106 14.31 -26.50 15.87
N PRO A 107 14.93 -27.54 16.45
CA PRO A 107 16.29 -27.45 16.99
C PRO A 107 17.32 -27.02 15.93
N GLU A 108 17.14 -27.43 14.68
CA GLU A 108 18.01 -27.08 13.53
C GLU A 108 18.01 -25.58 13.16
N ILE A 109 16.95 -24.87 13.54
CA ILE A 109 16.64 -23.47 13.17
C ILE A 109 16.77 -22.53 14.38
N ALA A 110 16.51 -23.05 15.59
CA ALA A 110 16.60 -22.32 16.85
C ALA A 110 18.04 -21.91 17.20
N GLU A 111 19.03 -22.62 16.69
CA GLU A 111 20.44 -22.26 16.84
C GLU A 111 20.76 -20.97 16.06
N ILE A 112 21.28 -19.97 16.78
CA ILE A 112 21.65 -18.67 16.21
C ILE A 112 22.97 -18.81 15.46
N LYS A 113 22.94 -18.57 14.15
CA LYS A 113 24.11 -18.71 13.26
C LYS A 113 24.79 -17.36 13.04
N PRO A 114 26.11 -17.31 12.82
CA PRO A 114 26.77 -16.07 12.44
C PRO A 114 26.26 -15.58 11.07
N VAL A 115 26.18 -14.26 10.89
CA VAL A 115 25.81 -13.68 9.59
C VAL A 115 26.91 -13.98 8.56
N GLU A 116 26.64 -14.90 7.64
CA GLU A 116 27.49 -15.16 6.49
C GLU A 116 27.48 -13.99 5.50
N ARG A 117 28.65 -13.58 4.99
CA ARG A 117 28.75 -12.61 3.89
C ARG A 117 28.25 -13.26 2.60
N ARG A 118 27.05 -12.85 2.17
CA ARG A 118 26.41 -13.42 0.98
C ARG A 118 27.14 -12.99 -0.30
N ASN A 119 27.54 -13.95 -1.14
CA ASN A 119 27.99 -13.70 -2.51
C ASN A 119 26.77 -13.46 -3.40
N ARG A 120 26.78 -12.39 -4.21
CA ARG A 120 25.66 -11.96 -5.07
C ARG A 120 25.28 -13.02 -6.13
N ASN A 121 26.22 -13.88 -6.50
CA ASN A 121 26.05 -14.90 -7.53
C ASN A 121 25.74 -16.31 -6.97
N ALA A 122 25.68 -16.48 -5.65
CA ALA A 122 25.39 -17.77 -5.06
C ALA A 122 23.90 -18.14 -5.23
N PRO A 123 23.58 -19.43 -5.48
CA PRO A 123 22.19 -19.88 -5.60
C PRO A 123 21.42 -19.58 -4.31
N VAL A 124 20.20 -19.06 -4.46
CA VAL A 124 19.32 -18.73 -3.34
C VAL A 124 18.53 -19.98 -2.98
N ASP A 125 18.88 -20.62 -1.86
CA ASP A 125 18.02 -21.62 -1.27
C ASP A 125 16.79 -20.93 -0.64
N ILE A 126 15.65 -21.04 -1.32
CA ILE A 126 14.36 -20.51 -0.87
C ILE A 126 13.95 -21.09 0.49
N ASN A 127 14.39 -22.31 0.82
CA ASN A 127 14.07 -22.95 2.10
C ASN A 127 14.89 -22.37 3.27
N LYS A 128 16.00 -21.69 2.98
CA LYS A 128 16.89 -21.07 3.99
C LYS A 128 16.55 -19.59 4.25
N TRP A 129 15.27 -19.31 4.48
CA TRP A 129 14.74 -17.96 4.68
C TRP A 129 14.60 -17.56 6.18
N GLY A 130 14.55 -18.53 7.09
CA GLY A 130 14.36 -18.32 8.54
C GLY A 130 15.60 -18.64 9.40
N GLY A 131 15.44 -18.54 10.71
CA GLY A 131 16.49 -18.82 11.73
C GLY A 131 17.18 -17.56 12.28
N GLY A 132 17.62 -17.65 13.54
CA GLY A 132 18.31 -16.55 14.21
C GLY A 132 19.69 -16.30 13.60
N ARG A 133 20.05 -15.04 13.35
CA ARG A 133 21.39 -14.66 12.92
C ARG A 133 21.96 -13.55 13.79
N THR A 134 23.20 -13.69 14.22
CA THR A 134 23.90 -12.65 15.00
C THR A 134 25.18 -12.21 14.29
N ARG A 135 25.51 -10.93 14.48
CA ARG A 135 26.76 -10.32 13.98
C ARG A 135 27.84 -10.41 15.05
#